data_AF-A0A1A8ET87-F1
#
_entry.id   AF-A0A1A8ET87-F1
#
_cell.length_a   1.000
_cell.length_b   1.000
_cell.length_c   1.000
_cell.angle_alpha   90.00
_cell.angle_beta   90.00
_cell.angle_gamma   90.00
#
_symmetry.space_group_name_H-M   'P 1'
#
loop_
_entity.id
_entity.type
_entity.pdbx_description
1 polymer ?
#
loop_
_entity_poly.entity_id
_entity_poly.type
_entity_poly.pdbx_seq_one_letter_code
_entity_poly.pdbx_strand_id
1 'polypeptide(L)'
;CGTKGHETAKLMAAHITANTNPFSWSACSKDYITSFLDSGRGTCLDNEPMKRDFLYPTMAPGQSYDADEQCRFQYGTSSRQCKYGEVCRELWCLSKSNRCVTNSIPAAEGTLCQTGSIEKGWCHQGE
;
A
#
# COMPACT_ATOMS: atom_id res chain seq x y z
N CYS A 1 -11.61 -18.00 7.41
CA CYS A 1 -11.98 -16.61 7.13
C CYS A 1 -11.90 -16.36 5.64
N GLY A 2 -12.99 -15.88 5.03
CA GLY A 2 -13.15 -15.78 3.58
C GLY A 2 -13.71 -17.07 2.99
N THR A 3 -14.98 -17.06 2.58
CA THR A 3 -15.49 -17.99 1.58
C THR A 3 -15.03 -17.50 0.21
N LYS A 4 -14.44 -18.38 -0.61
CA LYS A 4 -14.03 -18.00 -1.98
C LYS A 4 -15.23 -17.40 -2.73
N GLY A 5 -15.04 -16.20 -3.30
CA GLY A 5 -15.98 -15.59 -4.24
C GLY A 5 -17.00 -14.60 -3.67
N HIS A 6 -16.98 -14.26 -2.38
CA HIS A 6 -18.00 -13.39 -1.79
C HIS A 6 -17.51 -11.97 -1.42
N GLU A 7 -16.20 -11.74 -1.31
CA GLU A 7 -15.64 -10.43 -0.91
C GLU A 7 -14.29 -10.15 -1.59
N THR A 8 -14.01 -8.87 -1.88
CA THR A 8 -12.72 -8.38 -2.35
C THR A 8 -11.62 -8.68 -1.33
N ALA A 9 -10.47 -9.20 -1.79
CA ALA A 9 -9.32 -9.47 -0.93
C ALA A 9 -8.87 -8.20 -0.20
N LYS A 10 -8.46 -8.35 1.07
CA LYS A 10 -8.11 -7.26 2.00
C LYS A 10 -6.65 -7.36 2.45
N LEU A 11 -6.20 -6.45 3.32
CA LEU A 11 -4.81 -6.38 3.78
C LEU A 11 -4.21 -7.72 4.25
N MET A 12 -5.01 -8.58 4.90
CA MET A 12 -4.58 -9.90 5.38
C MET A 12 -4.79 -11.04 4.38
N ALA A 13 -4.96 -10.73 3.08
CA ALA A 13 -5.01 -11.74 2.04
C ALA A 13 -3.66 -12.47 1.92
N ALA A 14 -3.70 -13.76 1.55
CA ALA A 14 -2.49 -14.58 1.41
C ALA A 14 -1.54 -14.06 0.32
N HIS A 15 -2.08 -13.41 -0.71
CA HIS A 15 -1.33 -12.77 -1.79
C HIS A 15 -1.99 -11.44 -2.14
N ILE A 16 -1.18 -10.39 -2.31
CA ILE A 16 -1.63 -9.11 -2.85
C ILE A 16 -1.69 -9.25 -4.38
N THR A 17 -2.82 -8.85 -4.93
CA THR A 17 -3.10 -8.86 -6.38
C THR A 17 -3.74 -7.52 -6.75
N ALA A 18 -3.88 -7.23 -8.05
CA ALA A 18 -4.54 -6.02 -8.53
C ALA A 18 -6.00 -5.86 -8.07
N ASN A 19 -6.65 -6.96 -7.62
CA ASN A 19 -8.01 -6.95 -7.08
C ASN A 19 -8.04 -6.92 -5.54
N THR A 20 -6.89 -6.73 -4.88
CA THR A 20 -6.80 -6.61 -3.43
C THR A 20 -6.96 -5.15 -3.04
N ASN A 21 -7.73 -4.86 -2.00
CA ASN A 21 -7.75 -3.56 -1.34
C ASN A 21 -6.82 -3.63 -0.12
N PRO A 22 -5.55 -3.19 -0.24
CA PRO A 22 -4.59 -3.25 0.86
C PRO A 22 -4.80 -2.17 1.92
N PHE A 23 -5.75 -1.24 1.72
CA PHE A 23 -5.99 -0.12 2.62
C PHE A 23 -7.03 -0.41 3.71
N SER A 24 -7.62 -1.61 3.71
CA SER A 24 -8.68 -1.97 4.66
C SER A 24 -8.53 -3.38 5.22
N TRP A 25 -8.97 -3.55 6.46
CA TRP A 25 -9.05 -4.85 7.16
C TRP A 25 -10.38 -5.55 6.86
N SER A 26 -10.36 -6.87 6.71
CA SER A 26 -11.57 -7.69 6.58
C SER A 26 -12.35 -7.79 7.90
N ALA A 27 -13.64 -8.16 7.86
CA ALA A 27 -14.44 -8.41 9.06
C ALA A 27 -13.78 -9.48 9.95
N CYS A 28 -13.32 -10.60 9.37
CA CYS A 28 -12.60 -11.61 10.15
C CYS A 28 -11.33 -11.08 10.81
N SER A 29 -10.54 -10.26 10.10
CA SER A 29 -9.30 -9.70 10.68
C SER A 29 -9.63 -8.85 11.92
N LYS A 30 -10.74 -8.11 11.88
CA LYS A 30 -11.24 -7.33 13.01
C LYS A 30 -11.72 -8.22 14.15
N ASP A 31 -12.54 -9.22 13.86
CA ASP A 31 -13.04 -10.17 14.87
C ASP A 31 -11.88 -10.90 15.58
N TYR A 32 -10.87 -11.31 14.81
CA TYR A 32 -9.70 -12.00 15.34
C TYR A 32 -8.87 -11.10 16.26
N ILE A 33 -8.54 -9.87 15.85
CA ILE A 33 -7.74 -8.97 16.70
C ILE A 33 -8.50 -8.60 17.98
N THR A 34 -9.82 -8.39 17.90
CA THR A 34 -10.66 -8.17 19.08
C THR A 34 -10.60 -9.36 20.03
N SER A 35 -10.86 -10.57 19.55
CA SER A 35 -10.77 -11.79 20.36
C SER A 35 -9.37 -12.04 20.93
N PHE A 36 -8.32 -11.67 20.20
CA PHE A 36 -6.94 -11.74 20.67
C PHE A 36 -6.69 -10.79 21.83
N LEU A 37 -7.10 -9.53 21.73
CA LEU A 37 -6.91 -8.54 22.77
C LEU A 37 -7.77 -8.83 24.01
N ASP A 38 -9.05 -9.16 23.83
CA ASP A 38 -10.01 -9.45 24.91
C ASP A 38 -9.61 -10.64 25.79
N SER A 39 -8.81 -11.56 25.25
CA SER A 39 -8.27 -12.70 25.99
C SER A 39 -7.10 -12.36 26.91
N GLY A 40 -6.66 -11.10 26.96
CA GLY A 40 -5.51 -10.66 27.75
C GLY A 40 -4.13 -10.95 27.12
N ARG A 41 -4.08 -11.40 25.86
CA ARG A 41 -2.82 -11.66 25.14
C ARG A 41 -2.10 -10.37 24.71
N GLY A 42 -2.78 -9.23 24.73
CA GLY A 42 -2.24 -7.93 24.35
C GLY A 42 -1.72 -7.06 25.49
N THR A 43 -1.68 -7.55 26.73
CA THR A 43 -1.37 -6.72 27.93
C THR A 43 0.00 -6.05 27.89
N CYS A 44 0.96 -6.59 27.12
CA CYS A 44 2.26 -5.96 26.91
C CYS A 44 2.23 -4.70 26.03
N LEU A 45 1.06 -4.34 25.47
CA LEU A 45 0.86 -3.13 24.68
C LEU A 45 0.18 -2.00 25.47
N ASP A 46 -0.22 -2.26 26.72
CA ASP A 46 -0.98 -1.32 27.55
C ASP A 46 -0.09 -0.22 28.17
N ASN A 47 1.24 -0.37 28.11
CA ASN A 47 2.16 0.63 28.62
C ASN A 47 2.47 1.71 27.57
N GLU A 48 2.17 2.97 27.91
CA GLU A 48 2.58 4.09 27.07
C GLU A 48 4.11 4.27 27.08
N PRO A 49 4.77 4.46 25.93
CA PRO A 49 6.20 4.73 25.89
C PRO A 49 6.52 6.11 26.51
N MET A 50 7.52 6.15 27.40
CA MET A 50 7.91 7.37 28.13
C MET A 50 8.42 8.51 27.23
N LYS A 51 8.93 8.17 26.04
CA LYS A 51 9.40 9.14 25.05
C LYS A 51 8.95 8.72 23.66
N ARG A 52 8.53 9.71 22.89
CA ARG A 52 8.23 9.57 21.46
C ARG A 52 9.35 10.28 20.70
N ASP A 53 10.52 9.66 20.66
CA ASP A 53 11.72 10.23 20.02
C ASP A 53 11.65 10.20 18.48
N PHE A 54 10.63 9.56 17.91
CA PHE A 54 10.38 9.52 16.48
C PHE A 54 9.27 10.50 16.09
N LEU A 55 9.64 11.53 15.33
CA LEU A 55 8.68 12.42 14.69
C LEU A 55 8.18 11.77 13.40
N TYR A 56 6.89 11.44 13.38
CA TYR A 56 6.26 10.93 12.16
C TYR A 56 6.29 12.01 11.07
N PRO A 57 6.63 11.64 9.81
CA PRO A 57 6.55 12.57 8.69
C PRO A 57 5.14 13.13 8.56
N THR A 58 5.03 14.44 8.34
CA THR A 58 3.74 15.11 8.06
C THR A 58 3.32 15.01 6.60
N MET A 59 4.29 14.70 5.72
CA MET A 59 4.07 14.52 4.29
C MET A 59 3.84 13.05 3.98
N ALA A 60 2.98 12.77 3.00
CA ALA A 60 2.74 11.41 2.55
C ALA A 60 3.97 10.86 1.80
N PRO A 61 4.26 9.55 1.86
CA PRO A 61 5.49 8.99 1.28
C PRO A 61 5.65 9.29 -0.21
N GLY A 62 4.56 9.29 -0.99
CA GLY A 62 4.57 9.61 -2.42
C GLY A 62 4.89 11.07 -2.75
N GLN A 63 4.78 11.98 -1.77
CA GLN A 63 5.22 13.37 -1.90
C GLN A 63 6.73 13.50 -1.70
N SER A 64 7.33 12.59 -0.94
CA SER A 64 8.79 12.52 -0.73
C SER A 64 9.48 11.65 -1.78
N TYR A 65 8.80 10.61 -2.27
CA TYR A 65 9.32 9.63 -3.21
C TYR A 65 8.32 9.46 -4.35
N ASP A 66 8.63 10.03 -5.51
CA ASP A 66 7.76 9.90 -6.69
C ASP A 66 7.73 8.45 -7.23
N ALA A 67 6.94 8.22 -8.28
CA ALA A 67 6.79 6.90 -8.87
C ALA A 67 8.10 6.32 -9.44
N ASP A 68 8.99 7.17 -9.94
CA ASP A 68 10.31 6.72 -10.43
C ASP A 68 11.19 6.24 -9.27
N GLU A 69 11.23 7.00 -8.17
CA GLU A 69 11.99 6.63 -6.98
C GLU A 69 11.43 5.34 -6.32
N GLN A 70 10.10 5.20 -6.27
CA GLN A 70 9.46 3.95 -5.83
C GLN A 70 9.84 2.75 -6.70
N CYS A 71 9.95 2.94 -8.02
CA CYS A 71 10.46 1.89 -8.92
C CYS A 71 11.94 1.56 -8.64
N ARG A 72 12.76 2.56 -8.29
CA ARG A 72 14.16 2.34 -7.93
C ARG A 72 14.32 1.50 -6.67
N PHE A 73 13.46 1.72 -5.66
CA PHE A 73 13.46 0.89 -4.45
C PHE A 73 13.07 -0.57 -4.74
N GLN A 74 12.15 -0.80 -5.68
CA GLN A 74 11.66 -2.16 -5.97
C GLN A 74 12.55 -2.95 -6.93
N TYR A 75 13.06 -2.30 -7.99
CA TYR A 75 13.72 -2.99 -9.10
C TYR A 75 15.15 -2.53 -9.37
N GLY A 76 15.65 -1.58 -8.59
CA GLY A 76 17.03 -1.07 -8.63
C GLY A 76 17.16 0.31 -9.28
N THR A 77 18.31 0.94 -9.10
CA THR A 77 18.57 2.37 -9.39
C THR A 77 18.30 2.83 -10.83
N SER A 78 18.35 1.94 -11.82
CA SER A 78 18.05 2.25 -13.23
C SER A 78 16.57 2.06 -13.59
N SER A 79 15.74 1.60 -12.66
CA SER A 79 14.30 1.44 -12.87
C SER A 79 13.60 2.81 -12.86
N ARG A 80 12.50 2.88 -13.59
CA ARG A 80 11.63 4.06 -13.72
C ARG A 80 10.20 3.60 -13.93
N GLN A 81 9.25 4.50 -13.69
CA GLN A 81 7.84 4.27 -13.92
C GLN A 81 7.56 3.98 -15.40
N CYS A 82 6.79 2.93 -15.64
CA CYS A 82 6.07 2.74 -16.89
C CYS A 82 4.71 3.45 -16.78
N LYS A 83 4.39 4.33 -17.74
CA LYS A 83 3.06 4.98 -17.82
C LYS A 83 2.03 4.00 -18.39
N TYR A 84 1.72 2.97 -17.60
CA TYR A 84 0.72 1.94 -17.92
C TYR A 84 -0.40 2.01 -16.90
N GLY A 85 -1.64 2.26 -17.35
CA GLY A 85 -2.81 2.34 -16.47
C GLY A 85 -2.76 3.47 -15.44
N GLU A 86 -3.52 3.29 -14.36
CA GLU A 86 -3.62 4.24 -13.24
C GLU A 86 -2.57 3.92 -12.17
N VAL A 87 -1.60 4.82 -12.00
CA VAL A 87 -0.47 4.66 -11.04
C VAL A 87 -0.93 4.42 -9.61
N CYS A 88 -2.09 4.97 -9.23
CA CYS A 88 -2.66 4.81 -7.89
C CYS A 88 -3.19 3.40 -7.65
N ARG A 89 -3.59 2.67 -8.70
CA ARG A 89 -4.08 1.29 -8.57
C ARG A 89 -2.96 0.28 -8.64
N GLU A 90 -1.99 0.52 -9.52
CA GLU A 90 -0.88 -0.40 -9.73
C GLU A 90 0.35 0.35 -10.25
N LEU A 91 1.47 0.24 -9.52
CA LEU A 91 2.73 0.82 -9.97
C LEU A 91 3.45 -0.16 -10.89
N TRP A 92 3.67 0.27 -12.13
CA TRP A 92 4.42 -0.45 -13.15
C TRP A 92 5.82 0.14 -13.32
N CYS A 93 6.83 -0.70 -13.35
CA CYS A 93 8.23 -0.30 -13.36
C CYS A 93 9.02 -1.01 -14.46
N LEU A 94 10.05 -0.34 -14.97
CA LEU A 94 10.96 -0.92 -15.95
C LEU A 94 11.93 -1.90 -15.28
N SER A 95 11.94 -3.15 -15.72
CA SER A 95 12.89 -4.16 -15.27
C SER A 95 14.27 -4.00 -15.93
N LYS A 96 15.28 -4.75 -15.45
CA LYS A 96 16.62 -4.83 -16.08
C LYS A 96 16.58 -5.33 -17.53
N SER A 97 15.53 -6.06 -17.93
CA SER A 97 15.34 -6.53 -19.31
C SER A 97 14.49 -5.58 -20.16
N ASN A 98 14.31 -4.33 -19.72
CA ASN A 98 13.49 -3.32 -20.37
C ASN A 98 12.02 -3.73 -20.57
N ARG A 99 11.48 -4.58 -19.69
CA ARG A 99 10.06 -4.95 -19.68
C ARG A 99 9.36 -4.26 -18.51
N CYS A 100 8.14 -3.79 -18.73
CA CYS A 100 7.31 -3.28 -17.64
C CYS A 100 6.84 -4.46 -16.78
N VAL A 101 7.13 -4.39 -15.49
CA VAL A 101 6.77 -5.39 -14.48
C VAL A 101 6.11 -4.69 -13.30
N THR A 102 5.33 -5.44 -12.53
CA THR A 102 4.67 -4.92 -11.33
C THR A 102 4.61 -6.02 -10.27
N ASN A 103 4.55 -5.61 -9.00
CA ASN A 103 4.24 -6.48 -7.88
C ASN A 103 2.74 -6.45 -7.52
N SER A 104 1.91 -5.82 -8.36
CA SER A 104 0.48 -5.59 -8.11
C SER A 104 0.19 -4.80 -6.82
N ILE A 105 1.07 -3.86 -6.52
CA ILE A 105 0.96 -2.94 -5.38
C ILE A 105 0.70 -1.53 -5.95
N PRO A 106 -0.24 -0.76 -5.36
CA PRO A 106 -0.47 0.63 -5.74
C PRO A 106 0.78 1.49 -5.46
N ALA A 107 0.89 2.63 -6.15
CA ALA A 107 1.88 3.63 -5.74
C ALA A 107 1.59 4.15 -4.32
N ALA A 108 2.61 4.64 -3.65
CA ALA A 108 2.49 5.14 -2.29
C ALA A 108 1.48 6.29 -2.18
N GLU A 109 0.84 6.43 -1.02
CA GLU A 109 -0.05 7.55 -0.72
C GLU A 109 0.63 8.88 -1.01
N GLY A 110 -0.07 9.78 -1.69
CA GLY A 110 0.47 11.08 -2.10
C GLY A 110 1.43 11.01 -3.28
N THR A 111 1.46 9.94 -4.07
CA THR A 111 2.17 9.94 -5.36
C THR A 111 1.40 10.78 -6.36
N LEU A 112 2.08 11.60 -7.16
CA LEU A 112 1.42 12.38 -8.21
C LEU A 112 0.75 11.45 -9.22
N CYS A 113 -0.52 11.72 -9.51
CA CYS A 113 -1.28 11.03 -10.54
C CYS A 113 -1.92 12.02 -11.51
N GLN A 114 -2.16 11.53 -12.72
CA GLN A 114 -2.90 12.25 -13.74
C GLN A 114 -3.86 11.26 -14.39
N THR A 115 -5.13 11.63 -14.49
CA THR A 115 -6.18 10.84 -15.15
C THR A 115 -6.79 11.65 -16.29
N GLY A 116 -7.71 11.08 -17.06
CA GLY A 116 -8.42 11.82 -18.10
C GLY A 116 -9.22 13.02 -17.59
N SER A 117 -9.58 13.03 -16.30
CA SER A 117 -10.36 14.09 -15.65
C SER A 117 -9.56 14.91 -14.62
N ILE A 118 -8.36 14.48 -14.24
CA ILE A 118 -7.54 15.11 -13.21
C ILE A 118 -6.17 15.44 -13.81
N GLU A 119 -5.89 16.74 -14.02
CA GLU A 119 -4.60 17.19 -14.56
C GLU A 119 -3.45 17.01 -13.56
N LYS A 120 -3.72 17.16 -12.26
CA LYS A 120 -2.76 16.94 -11.18
C LYS A 120 -3.48 16.50 -9.91
N GLY A 121 -3.37 15.22 -9.59
CA GLY A 121 -3.92 14.60 -8.39
C GLY A 121 -2.84 13.97 -7.53
N TRP A 122 -3.29 13.40 -6.42
CA TRP A 122 -2.47 12.64 -5.49
C TRP A 122 -3.16 11.31 -5.22
N CYS A 123 -2.41 10.21 -5.26
CA CYS A 123 -2.97 8.91 -4.94
C CYS A 123 -3.46 8.85 -3.49
N HIS A 124 -4.69 8.39 -3.30
CA HIS A 124 -5.29 8.20 -1.98
C HIS A 124 -6.12 6.92 -1.95
N GLN A 125 -5.77 5.99 -1.05
CA GLN A 125 -6.39 4.68 -0.89
C GLN A 125 -6.51 3.87 -2.20
N GLY A 126 -5.57 4.07 -3.12
CA GLY A 126 -5.51 3.35 -4.38
C GLY A 126 -6.20 4.04 -5.57
N GLU A 127 -6.67 5.27 -5.40
CA GLU A 127 -7.31 6.09 -6.45
C GLU A 127 -6.56 7.40 -6.69
#